data_AF-A0AAN6U4F1-F1
#
_entry.id   AF-A0AAN6U4F1-F1
#
_cell.length_a   1.000
_cell.length_b   1.000
_cell.length_c   1.000
_cell.angle_alpha   90.00
_cell.angle_beta   90.00
_cell.angle_gamma   90.00
#
_symmetry.space_group_name_H-M   'P 1'
#
loop_
_entity.id
_entity.type
_entity.pdbx_description
1 polymer ?
#
loop_
_entity_poly.entity_id
_entity_poly.type
_entity_poly.pdbx_seq_one_letter_code
_entity_poly.pdbx_strand_id
1 'polypeptide(L)'
;MPTYLCHGFRWQRRSVRVYIILQNLDDASPEWIIPATSSRCILKSFYEIFDFLPYCSPKQGCYAPTRELDGENRTTAENRSRSRGLTDGSSSSSSSSHTSSPEDDFSAQSWSAIKLLEEYDPHDLTAVSRPYAYVADYAVRIDLSCSIVDEISRYEQLQHQSAYPAISIPTRNPPAEGQGWFEQLRDQLQRSEEIRWYVVVNGDEVRDWPNEPSEPE
;
A
#
# COMPACT_ATOMS: atom_id res chain seq x y z
N MET A 1 -12.89 -6.99 12.37
CA MET A 1 -13.12 -6.79 10.94
C MET A 1 -12.44 -5.51 10.49
N PRO A 2 -11.23 -5.58 9.93
CA PRO A 2 -10.57 -4.41 9.39
C PRO A 2 -11.40 -3.77 8.27
N THR A 3 -11.58 -2.46 8.35
CA THR A 3 -12.25 -1.65 7.34
C THR A 3 -11.26 -0.64 6.81
N TYR A 4 -11.27 -0.37 5.51
CA TYR A 4 -10.33 0.54 4.86
C TYR A 4 -11.08 1.56 4.03
N LEU A 5 -10.64 2.82 4.10
CA LEU A 5 -10.96 3.82 3.09
C LEU A 5 -9.85 3.79 2.05
N CYS A 6 -10.17 3.65 0.77
CA CYS A 6 -9.16 3.68 -0.29
C CYS A 6 -9.59 4.50 -1.49
N HIS A 7 -8.62 5.12 -2.14
CA HIS A 7 -8.72 5.69 -3.48
C HIS A 7 -8.08 4.70 -4.45
N GLY A 8 -8.86 4.19 -5.39
CA GLY A 8 -8.45 3.04 -6.18
C GLY A 8 -9.47 2.63 -7.23
N PHE A 9 -9.29 1.47 -7.82
CA PHE A 9 -10.24 0.86 -8.74
C PHE A 9 -10.47 -0.62 -8.40
N ARG A 10 -11.59 -1.16 -8.87
CA ARG A 10 -11.93 -2.58 -8.66
C ARG A 10 -11.08 -3.46 -9.56
N TRP A 11 -10.48 -4.48 -9.00
CA TRP A 11 -9.84 -5.56 -9.75
C TRP A 11 -10.71 -6.81 -9.64
N GLN A 12 -11.30 -7.20 -10.76
CA GLN A 12 -12.24 -8.31 -10.77
C GLN A 12 -11.50 -9.60 -10.42
N ARG A 13 -12.07 -10.42 -9.54
CA ARG A 13 -11.43 -11.66 -9.06
C ARG A 13 -11.01 -12.59 -10.21
N ARG A 14 -11.79 -12.63 -11.30
CA ARG A 14 -11.43 -13.34 -12.54
C ARG A 14 -10.14 -12.81 -13.18
N SER A 15 -9.93 -11.49 -13.18
CA SER A 15 -8.74 -10.85 -13.73
C SER A 15 -7.53 -11.06 -12.82
N VAL A 16 -7.71 -11.07 -11.50
CA VAL A 16 -6.66 -11.42 -10.52
C VAL A 16 -6.14 -12.84 -10.79
N ARG A 17 -7.06 -13.81 -10.92
CA ARG A 17 -6.71 -15.22 -11.23
C ARG A 17 -5.92 -15.33 -12.53
N VAL A 18 -6.39 -14.66 -13.59
CA VAL A 18 -5.70 -14.64 -14.89
C VAL A 18 -4.30 -14.02 -14.76
N TYR A 19 -4.17 -12.92 -14.03
CA TYR A 19 -2.87 -12.26 -13.82
C TYR A 19 -1.87 -13.18 -13.11
N ILE A 20 -2.27 -13.79 -11.99
CA ILE A 20 -1.43 -14.71 -11.22
C ILE A 20 -0.93 -15.87 -12.08
N ILE A 21 -1.82 -16.46 -12.90
CA ILE A 21 -1.45 -17.57 -13.81
C ILE A 21 -0.49 -17.09 -14.90
N LEU A 22 -0.79 -15.97 -15.56
CA LEU A 22 0.03 -15.48 -16.68
C LEU A 22 1.44 -15.05 -16.23
N GLN A 23 1.56 -14.52 -15.02
CA GLN A 23 2.85 -14.10 -14.45
C GLN A 23 3.54 -15.21 -13.64
N ASN A 24 2.97 -16.41 -13.55
CA ASN A 24 3.48 -17.55 -12.77
C ASN A 24 3.79 -17.19 -11.31
N LEU A 25 2.82 -16.58 -10.62
CA LEU A 25 2.97 -16.17 -9.21
C LEU A 25 2.52 -17.27 -8.26
N ASP A 26 3.36 -18.29 -8.06
CA ASP A 26 3.03 -19.47 -7.25
C ASP A 26 2.75 -19.16 -5.77
N ASP A 27 3.41 -18.12 -5.24
CA ASP A 27 3.24 -17.66 -3.85
C ASP A 27 2.00 -16.74 -3.66
N ALA A 28 1.30 -16.38 -4.73
CA ALA A 28 0.14 -15.51 -4.68
C ALA A 28 -1.17 -16.30 -4.70
N SER A 29 -2.05 -16.04 -3.72
CA SER A 29 -3.42 -16.52 -3.78
C SER A 29 -4.31 -15.52 -4.52
N PRO A 30 -5.11 -15.96 -5.50
CA PRO A 30 -6.09 -15.08 -6.13
C PRO A 30 -7.24 -14.69 -5.22
N GLU A 31 -7.55 -15.50 -4.20
CA GLU A 31 -8.69 -15.30 -3.30
C GLU A 31 -8.32 -14.50 -2.05
N TRP A 32 -7.04 -14.53 -1.67
CA TRP A 32 -6.49 -13.83 -0.51
C TRP A 32 -5.27 -13.02 -0.94
N ILE A 33 -5.49 -11.77 -1.36
CA ILE A 33 -4.43 -10.91 -1.88
C ILE A 33 -3.83 -9.96 -0.83
N ILE A 34 -4.49 -9.77 0.31
CA ILE A 34 -3.95 -8.94 1.40
C ILE A 34 -2.77 -9.59 2.13
N PRO A 35 -2.79 -10.90 2.48
CA PRO A 35 -1.74 -11.54 3.28
C PRO A 35 -0.34 -11.24 2.76
N ALA A 36 0.62 -11.06 3.67
CA ALA A 36 1.96 -10.56 3.35
C ALA A 36 2.66 -11.32 2.21
N THR A 37 2.51 -12.65 2.14
CA THR A 37 3.09 -13.49 1.08
C THR A 37 2.50 -13.16 -0.29
N SER A 38 1.17 -13.12 -0.37
CA SER A 38 0.44 -12.90 -1.62
C SER A 38 0.63 -11.47 -2.13
N SER A 39 0.43 -10.48 -1.24
CA SER A 39 0.58 -9.07 -1.59
C SER A 39 2.00 -8.73 -2.03
N ARG A 40 3.03 -9.24 -1.33
CA ARG A 40 4.43 -9.03 -1.70
C ARG A 40 4.75 -9.64 -3.06
N CYS A 41 4.23 -10.82 -3.37
CA CYS A 41 4.46 -11.49 -4.65
C CYS A 41 3.84 -10.68 -5.82
N ILE A 42 2.57 -10.29 -5.68
CA ILE A 42 1.86 -9.48 -6.69
C ILE A 42 2.52 -8.11 -6.88
N LEU A 43 2.84 -7.41 -5.79
CA LEU A 43 3.43 -6.07 -5.85
C LEU A 43 4.83 -6.09 -6.48
N LYS A 44 5.66 -7.10 -6.17
CA LYS A 44 6.95 -7.26 -6.85
C LYS A 44 6.78 -7.42 -8.36
N SER A 45 5.85 -8.28 -8.78
CA SER A 45 5.50 -8.47 -10.19
C SER A 45 5.05 -7.16 -10.85
N PHE A 46 4.28 -6.32 -10.15
CA PHE A 46 3.92 -4.98 -10.66
C PHE A 46 5.15 -4.12 -10.92
N TYR A 47 6.10 -4.05 -9.98
CA TYR A 47 7.33 -3.27 -10.14
C TYR A 47 8.31 -3.83 -11.17
N GLU A 48 8.23 -5.11 -11.51
CA GLU A 48 9.02 -5.73 -12.56
C GLU A 48 8.44 -5.49 -13.97
N ILE A 49 7.11 -5.46 -14.08
CA ILE A 49 6.41 -5.36 -15.37
C ILE A 49 6.09 -3.91 -15.77
N PHE A 50 5.78 -3.05 -14.80
CA PHE A 50 5.32 -1.69 -15.04
C PHE A 50 6.42 -0.68 -14.66
N ASP A 51 7.15 -0.20 -15.67
CA ASP A 51 8.31 0.69 -15.53
C ASP A 51 7.96 2.16 -15.17
N PHE A 52 6.69 2.54 -15.36
CA PHE A 52 6.15 3.83 -15.00
C PHE A 52 5.81 3.95 -13.51
N LEU A 53 5.88 2.86 -12.74
CA LEU A 53 5.56 2.90 -11.32
C LEU A 53 6.60 3.70 -10.52
N PRO A 54 6.16 4.45 -9.49
CA PRO A 54 7.08 5.20 -8.64
C PRO A 54 8.04 4.28 -7.87
N TYR A 55 9.35 4.57 -7.92
CA TYR A 55 10.35 3.77 -7.22
C TYR A 55 10.09 3.71 -5.71
N CYS A 56 10.27 2.52 -5.15
CA CYS A 56 10.07 2.24 -3.73
C CYS A 56 11.31 1.56 -3.18
N SER A 57 12.05 2.21 -2.28
CA SER A 57 13.22 1.60 -1.66
C SER A 57 12.78 0.63 -0.55
N PRO A 58 13.03 -0.69 -0.67
CA PRO A 58 12.63 -1.65 0.35
C PRO A 58 13.36 -1.46 1.70
N LYS A 59 14.43 -0.64 1.77
CA LYS A 59 15.23 -0.43 2.98
C LYS A 59 14.57 0.48 4.03
N GLN A 60 13.55 1.27 3.66
CA GLN A 60 12.93 2.24 4.56
C GLN A 60 11.46 1.97 4.87
N GLY A 61 10.85 0.93 4.29
CA GLY A 61 9.42 0.64 4.52
C GLY A 61 8.47 1.76 4.06
N CYS A 62 9.00 2.76 3.36
CA CYS A 62 8.28 3.95 2.94
C CYS A 62 8.54 4.20 1.45
N TYR A 63 7.48 4.52 0.72
CA TYR A 63 7.58 5.17 -0.57
C TYR A 63 8.29 6.53 -0.39
N ALA A 64 9.43 6.70 -1.05
CA ALA A 64 10.13 7.97 -1.17
C ALA A 64 10.12 8.37 -2.66
N PRO A 65 9.44 9.47 -3.05
CA PRO A 65 9.36 9.91 -4.43
C PRO A 65 10.69 10.51 -4.86
N THR A 66 11.71 9.69 -5.10
CA THR A 66 12.99 10.18 -5.66
C THR A 66 13.59 9.18 -6.63
N ARG A 67 13.51 9.51 -7.93
CA ARG A 67 14.58 9.18 -8.88
C ARG A 67 15.60 10.30 -8.77
N GLU A 68 16.46 10.26 -7.76
CA GLU A 68 17.76 10.91 -7.94
C GLU A 68 18.55 9.99 -8.87
N LEU A 69 18.90 10.53 -10.03
CA LEU A 69 19.87 9.90 -10.91
C LEU A 69 21.12 9.63 -10.08
N ASP A 70 21.54 8.37 -9.95
CA ASP A 70 22.80 7.97 -9.35
C ASP A 70 23.95 8.69 -10.07
N GLY A 71 24.33 9.84 -9.52
CA GLY A 71 25.55 10.54 -9.86
C GLY A 71 26.67 9.96 -9.00
N GLU A 72 27.43 9.04 -9.58
CA GLU A 72 28.76 8.67 -9.09
C GLU A 72 29.56 9.94 -8.76
N ASN A 73 29.91 10.13 -7.50
CA ASN A 73 31.20 10.76 -7.20
C ASN A 73 31.80 10.23 -5.90
N ARG A 74 32.83 9.41 -6.11
CA ARG A 74 33.71 8.85 -5.12
C ARG A 74 34.82 9.87 -4.85
N THR A 75 34.68 10.69 -3.81
CA THR A 75 35.83 11.43 -3.26
C THR A 75 35.79 11.51 -1.74
N THR A 76 36.87 10.98 -1.20
CA THR A 76 37.44 11.14 0.14
C THR A 76 37.44 12.59 0.64
N ALA A 77 37.09 12.81 1.91
CA ALA A 77 37.91 13.58 2.85
C ALA A 77 37.28 13.61 4.25
N GLU A 78 38.13 13.38 5.24
CA GLU A 78 37.92 13.56 6.66
C GLU A 78 37.52 15.01 7.00
N ASN A 79 36.66 15.20 8.00
CA ASN A 79 37.02 16.13 9.07
C ASN A 79 36.27 15.88 10.39
N ARG A 80 37.06 15.76 11.45
CA ARG A 80 36.65 15.81 12.85
C ARG A 80 36.19 17.24 13.19
N SER A 81 35.15 17.37 14.02
CA SER A 81 35.13 18.36 15.11
C SER A 81 34.03 18.05 16.12
N ARG A 82 34.42 18.16 17.40
CA ARG A 82 33.64 17.92 18.61
C ARG A 82 32.89 19.20 19.01
N SER A 83 31.70 19.07 19.58
CA SER A 83 31.17 20.02 20.58
C SER A 83 30.15 19.33 21.50
N ARG A 84 30.33 19.57 22.81
CA ARG A 84 29.50 19.13 23.94
C ARG A 84 28.55 20.27 24.37
N GLY A 85 27.39 19.92 24.91
CA GLY A 85 26.49 20.77 25.73
C GLY A 85 25.06 20.24 25.65
N LEU A 86 24.57 19.40 26.58
CA LEU A 86 23.93 19.68 27.89
C LEU A 86 22.57 20.42 27.83
N THR A 87 21.50 19.64 28.14
CA THR A 87 20.21 19.92 28.86
C THR A 87 19.37 21.14 28.42
N ASP A 88 18.05 21.08 28.19
CA ASP A 88 16.98 20.71 29.15
C ASP A 88 15.61 20.73 28.42
N GLY A 89 14.60 20.04 28.98
CA GLY A 89 13.24 20.58 29.03
C GLY A 89 12.20 20.20 27.96
N SER A 90 11.37 19.21 28.31
CA SER A 90 9.93 19.16 28.00
C SER A 90 9.48 18.75 26.59
N SER A 91 9.10 17.48 26.45
CA SER A 91 8.00 17.12 25.56
C SER A 91 7.15 16.03 26.18
N SER A 92 5.87 16.37 26.28
CA SER A 92 4.73 15.59 26.72
C SER A 92 4.75 14.17 26.17
N SER A 93 4.90 13.19 27.06
CA SER A 93 4.58 11.80 26.80
C SER A 93 3.07 11.65 26.65
N SER A 94 2.55 11.92 25.45
CA SER A 94 1.29 11.33 25.00
C SER A 94 1.51 9.84 24.85
N SER A 95 1.28 9.13 25.94
CA SER A 95 1.19 7.68 25.99
C SER A 95 -0.05 7.26 25.21
N SER A 96 0.05 7.26 23.88
CA SER A 96 -0.81 6.43 23.05
C SER A 96 -0.48 5.00 23.44
N SER A 97 -1.39 4.39 24.19
CA SER A 97 -1.38 2.98 24.51
C SER A 97 -1.31 2.18 23.21
N HIS A 98 -0.09 1.84 22.80
CA HIS A 98 0.15 0.83 21.78
C HIS A 98 -0.30 -0.50 22.38
N THR A 99 -1.56 -0.84 22.18
CA THR A 99 -1.94 -2.25 22.08
C THR A 99 -1.16 -2.77 20.88
N SER A 100 -0.16 -3.60 21.15
CA SER A 100 0.56 -4.36 20.13
C SER A 100 -0.42 -5.36 19.52
N SER A 101 -1.24 -4.86 18.60
CA SER A 101 -2.02 -5.67 17.68
C SER A 101 -1.03 -6.48 16.84
N PRO A 102 -1.24 -7.80 16.64
CA PRO A 102 -0.39 -8.59 15.76
C PRO A 102 -0.35 -7.91 14.39
N GLU A 103 0.84 -7.92 13.77
CA GLU A 103 1.18 -7.18 12.55
C GLU A 103 0.02 -7.23 11.53
N ASP A 104 -0.61 -6.08 11.27
CA ASP A 104 -1.68 -5.99 10.27
C ASP A 104 -1.08 -6.37 8.92
N ASP A 105 -1.52 -7.47 8.29
CA ASP A 105 -1.03 -7.93 6.98
C ASP A 105 -0.99 -6.80 5.94
N PHE A 106 -1.92 -5.84 6.07
CA PHE A 106 -1.95 -4.64 5.24
C PHE A 106 -0.68 -3.78 5.38
N SER A 107 -0.08 -3.71 6.58
CA SER A 107 1.16 -2.96 6.84
C SER A 107 2.38 -3.52 6.11
N ALA A 108 2.36 -4.80 5.71
CA ALA A 108 3.41 -5.42 4.90
C ALA A 108 3.54 -4.80 3.51
N GLN A 109 2.53 -4.03 3.07
CA GLN A 109 2.50 -3.32 1.79
C GLN A 109 3.03 -1.88 1.89
N SER A 110 3.45 -1.41 3.08
CA SER A 110 3.91 -0.04 3.35
C SER A 110 5.02 0.44 2.41
N TRP A 111 5.90 -0.47 1.99
CA TRP A 111 6.99 -0.20 1.05
C TRP A 111 6.52 0.18 -0.35
N SER A 112 5.33 -0.25 -0.79
CA SER A 112 4.82 -0.03 -2.15
C SER A 112 3.95 1.22 -2.23
N ALA A 113 4.00 1.95 -3.34
CA ALA A 113 3.02 3.01 -3.65
C ALA A 113 1.61 2.45 -3.88
N ILE A 114 1.52 1.19 -4.33
CA ILE A 114 0.27 0.48 -4.58
C ILE A 114 -0.13 -0.32 -3.34
N LYS A 115 -1.41 -0.26 -2.98
CA LYS A 115 -2.05 -1.06 -1.93
C LYS A 115 -3.05 -2.02 -2.56
N LEU A 116 -3.04 -3.26 -2.07
CA LEU A 116 -3.96 -4.32 -2.44
C LEU A 116 -4.92 -4.56 -1.28
N LEU A 117 -6.21 -4.56 -1.59
CA LEU A 117 -7.30 -4.75 -0.65
C LEU A 117 -8.29 -5.75 -1.21
N GLU A 118 -9.07 -6.38 -0.34
CA GLU A 118 -10.13 -7.29 -0.74
C GLU A 118 -11.31 -7.24 0.21
N GLU A 119 -12.48 -7.58 -0.31
CA GLU A 119 -13.68 -7.78 0.49
C GLU A 119 -13.79 -9.24 0.92
N TYR A 120 -14.20 -9.44 2.17
CA TYR A 120 -14.57 -10.75 2.69
C TYR A 120 -15.72 -10.60 3.68
N ASP A 121 -16.72 -11.47 3.57
CA ASP A 121 -17.83 -11.55 4.52
C ASP A 121 -17.90 -13.00 5.05
N PRO A 122 -17.56 -13.24 6.33
CA PRO A 122 -17.58 -14.60 6.89
C PRO A 122 -18.98 -15.21 7.00
N HIS A 123 -20.05 -14.40 6.90
CA HIS A 123 -21.43 -14.89 6.94
C HIS A 123 -21.94 -15.30 5.55
N ASP A 124 -21.25 -14.90 4.48
CA ASP A 124 -21.57 -15.30 3.11
C ASP A 124 -20.93 -16.65 2.80
N LEU A 125 -21.68 -17.73 3.04
CA LEU A 125 -21.22 -19.09 2.75
C LEU A 125 -21.43 -19.49 1.27
N THR A 126 -21.86 -18.58 0.41
CA THR A 126 -22.14 -18.88 -1.01
C THR A 126 -20.92 -18.77 -1.91
N ALA A 127 -19.91 -18.03 -1.47
CA ALA A 127 -18.68 -17.78 -2.24
C ALA A 127 -17.45 -17.79 -1.32
N VAL A 128 -16.33 -18.29 -1.85
CA VAL A 128 -15.04 -18.32 -1.13
C VAL A 128 -14.43 -16.91 -1.00
N SER A 129 -14.69 -16.05 -1.99
CA SER A 129 -14.29 -14.64 -1.98
C SER A 129 -15.31 -13.78 -2.70
N ARG A 130 -15.26 -12.47 -2.42
CA ARG A 130 -16.09 -11.47 -3.08
C ARG A 130 -15.60 -11.22 -4.52
N PRO A 131 -16.50 -10.78 -5.42
CA PRO A 131 -16.20 -10.66 -6.86
C PRO A 131 -15.12 -9.62 -7.18
N TYR A 132 -14.84 -8.70 -6.26
CA TYR A 132 -13.87 -7.62 -6.43
C TYR A 132 -12.81 -7.67 -5.35
N ALA A 133 -11.57 -7.50 -5.79
CA ALA A 133 -10.50 -6.94 -5.00
C ALA A 133 -10.32 -5.46 -5.40
N TYR A 134 -9.41 -4.76 -4.75
CA TYR A 134 -9.12 -3.35 -5.02
C TYR A 134 -7.62 -3.15 -5.14
N VAL A 135 -7.24 -2.39 -6.15
CA VAL A 135 -5.90 -1.83 -6.31
C VAL A 135 -6.03 -0.34 -6.03
N ALA A 136 -5.23 0.17 -5.11
CA ALA A 136 -5.32 1.53 -4.61
C ALA A 136 -3.94 2.21 -4.62
N ASP A 137 -3.91 3.51 -4.87
CA ASP A 137 -2.71 4.34 -4.66
C ASP A 137 -2.71 5.01 -3.28
N TYR A 138 -3.89 5.08 -2.64
CA TYR A 138 -4.05 5.55 -1.28
C TYR A 138 -5.03 4.66 -0.52
N ALA A 139 -4.66 4.22 0.68
CA ALA A 139 -5.54 3.46 1.54
C ALA A 139 -5.18 3.67 3.02
N VAL A 140 -6.20 3.79 3.85
CA VAL A 140 -6.11 4.04 5.28
C VAL A 140 -7.04 3.09 6.01
N ARG A 141 -6.53 2.46 7.08
CA ARG A 141 -7.32 1.62 7.97
C ARG A 141 -8.22 2.47 8.86
N ILE A 142 -9.47 2.06 8.98
CA ILE A 142 -10.48 2.65 9.85
C ILE A 142 -10.62 1.74 11.07
N ASP A 143 -10.17 2.22 12.22
CA ASP A 143 -10.31 1.48 13.49
C ASP A 143 -11.69 1.72 14.14
N LEU A 144 -11.99 2.98 14.47
CA LEU A 144 -13.29 3.38 15.05
C LEU A 144 -14.11 4.23 14.09
N SER A 145 -13.50 5.29 13.56
CA SER A 145 -14.09 6.18 12.56
C SER A 145 -13.00 6.99 11.86
N CYS A 146 -13.33 7.52 10.67
CA CYS A 146 -12.49 8.50 9.97
C CYS A 146 -13.38 9.56 9.31
N SER A 147 -12.85 10.78 9.17
CA SER A 147 -13.50 11.85 8.42
C SER A 147 -13.13 11.72 6.94
N ILE A 148 -14.08 11.26 6.11
CA ILE A 148 -13.85 11.06 4.68
C ILE A 148 -13.35 12.35 4.00
N VAL A 149 -13.89 13.50 4.39
CA VAL A 149 -13.51 14.80 3.81
C VAL A 149 -12.07 15.16 4.13
N ASP A 150 -11.61 14.88 5.36
CA ASP A 150 -10.23 15.16 5.76
C ASP A 150 -9.24 14.21 5.07
N GLU A 151 -9.62 12.94 4.91
CA GLU A 151 -8.84 11.94 4.17
C GLU A 151 -8.69 12.31 2.69
N ILE A 152 -9.80 12.73 2.04
CA ILE A 152 -9.78 13.23 0.66
C ILE A 152 -8.88 14.45 0.55
N SER A 153 -9.03 15.43 1.44
CA SER A 153 -8.24 16.66 1.44
C SER A 153 -6.75 16.36 1.61
N ARG A 154 -6.40 15.41 2.47
CA ARG A 154 -5.00 14.97 2.67
C ARG A 154 -4.45 14.33 1.40
N TYR A 155 -5.21 13.44 0.78
CA TYR A 155 -4.83 12.83 -0.48
C TYR A 155 -4.59 13.88 -1.58
N GLU A 156 -5.51 14.83 -1.76
CA GLU A 156 -5.38 15.91 -2.75
C GLU A 156 -4.12 16.76 -2.51
N GLN A 157 -3.82 17.11 -1.25
CA GLN A 157 -2.60 17.84 -0.90
C GLN A 157 -1.33 17.05 -1.27
N LEU A 158 -1.31 15.73 -1.01
CA LEU A 158 -0.19 14.87 -1.41
C LEU A 158 -0.01 14.85 -2.93
N GLN A 159 -1.11 14.75 -3.69
CA GLN A 159 -1.06 14.78 -5.16
C GLN A 159 -0.55 16.13 -5.69
N HIS A 160 -0.97 17.25 -5.09
CA HIS A 160 -0.51 18.58 -5.46
C HIS A 160 0.97 18.83 -5.15
N GLN A 161 1.50 18.25 -4.07
CA GLN A 161 2.91 18.37 -3.68
C GLN A 161 3.82 17.39 -4.43
N SER A 162 3.26 16.31 -4.98
CA SER A 162 4.04 15.29 -5.68
C SER A 162 4.61 15.82 -7.01
N ALA A 163 5.89 15.53 -7.24
CA ALA A 163 6.52 15.73 -8.54
C ALA A 163 5.88 14.82 -9.63
N TYR A 164 5.43 13.63 -9.22
CA TYR A 164 4.84 12.60 -10.07
C TYR A 164 3.49 12.16 -9.47
N PRO A 165 2.37 12.83 -9.81
CA PRO A 165 1.07 12.50 -9.25
C PRO A 165 0.55 11.17 -9.80
N ALA A 166 -0.24 10.47 -8.97
CA ALA A 166 -0.88 9.20 -9.30
C ALA A 166 -1.96 9.35 -10.37
N ILE A 167 -2.75 10.42 -10.24
CA ILE A 167 -3.81 10.79 -11.19
C ILE A 167 -3.43 12.09 -11.92
N SER A 168 -3.94 12.25 -13.14
CA SER A 168 -3.84 13.51 -13.86
C SER A 168 -4.56 14.63 -13.11
N ILE A 169 -3.87 15.76 -12.88
CA ILE A 169 -4.43 16.93 -12.19
C ILE A 169 -4.76 18.00 -13.24
N PRO A 170 -6.04 18.33 -13.49
CA PRO A 170 -6.44 19.26 -14.55
C PRO A 170 -5.87 20.68 -14.40
N THR A 171 -5.59 21.11 -13.16
CA THR A 171 -5.20 22.47 -12.79
C THR A 171 -3.71 22.78 -12.96
N ARG A 172 -2.87 21.75 -13.16
CA ARG A 172 -1.45 21.91 -13.47
C ARG A 172 -1.35 22.00 -15.00
N ASN A 173 -0.66 23.02 -15.54
CA ASN A 173 -0.36 23.07 -16.98
C ASN A 173 0.06 21.67 -17.42
N PRO A 174 -0.61 21.07 -18.43
CA PRO A 174 -0.37 19.68 -18.76
C PRO A 174 1.12 19.53 -19.01
N PRO A 175 1.85 18.68 -18.26
CA PRO A 175 3.16 18.26 -18.74
C PRO A 175 2.89 17.67 -20.12
N ALA A 176 3.77 17.96 -21.07
CA ALA A 176 3.52 17.82 -22.49
C ALA A 176 3.12 16.41 -22.97
N GLU A 177 3.03 15.40 -22.11
CA GLU A 177 2.42 14.10 -22.34
C GLU A 177 2.24 13.38 -21.00
N GLY A 178 1.07 12.80 -20.74
CA GLY A 178 0.96 11.70 -19.77
C GLY A 178 -0.25 11.73 -18.84
N GLN A 179 -1.09 10.71 -18.99
CA GLN A 179 -1.96 10.16 -17.96
C GLN A 179 -1.12 9.82 -16.69
N GLY A 180 -1.69 10.00 -15.49
CA GLY A 180 -1.00 9.68 -14.23
C GLY A 180 -0.59 8.20 -14.14
N TRP A 181 0.46 7.89 -13.39
CA TRP A 181 1.01 6.52 -13.34
C TRP A 181 -0.03 5.49 -12.88
N PHE A 182 -0.96 5.88 -12.03
CA PHE A 182 -1.98 4.99 -11.50
C PHE A 182 -3.14 4.77 -12.47
N GLU A 183 -3.47 5.79 -13.25
CA GLU A 183 -4.41 5.67 -14.36
C GLU A 183 -3.87 4.74 -15.46
N GLN A 184 -2.56 4.80 -15.75
CA GLN A 184 -1.90 3.85 -16.66
C GLN A 184 -1.95 2.42 -16.10
N LEU A 185 -1.69 2.23 -14.80
CA LEU A 185 -1.79 0.92 -14.15
C LEU A 185 -3.20 0.33 -14.28
N ARG A 186 -4.23 1.14 -14.01
CA ARG A 186 -5.63 0.76 -14.21
C ARG A 186 -5.88 0.30 -15.64
N ASP A 187 -5.36 1.02 -16.63
CA ASP A 187 -5.56 0.67 -18.03
C ASP A 187 -4.81 -0.61 -18.46
N GLN A 188 -3.81 -1.05 -17.70
CA GLN A 188 -3.18 -2.36 -17.92
C GLN A 188 -3.92 -3.50 -17.21
N LEU A 189 -4.45 -3.26 -16.01
CA LEU A 189 -5.08 -4.30 -15.18
C LEU A 189 -6.59 -4.45 -15.40
N GLN A 190 -7.30 -3.33 -15.58
CA GLN A 190 -8.75 -3.26 -15.63
C GLN A 190 -9.27 -1.97 -16.31
N ARG A 191 -9.15 -1.89 -17.64
CA ARG A 191 -9.54 -0.71 -18.45
C ARG A 191 -10.96 -0.19 -18.26
N SER A 192 -11.90 -1.07 -17.89
CA SER A 192 -13.32 -0.72 -17.79
C SER A 192 -13.73 -0.10 -16.45
N GLU A 193 -12.83 -0.06 -15.47
CA GLU A 193 -13.14 0.47 -14.13
C GLU A 193 -12.72 1.92 -14.00
N GLU A 194 -13.33 2.61 -13.03
CA GLU A 194 -12.99 4.00 -12.72
C GLU A 194 -12.21 4.05 -11.41
N ILE A 195 -11.29 5.02 -11.32
CA ILE A 195 -10.61 5.32 -10.06
C ILE A 195 -11.55 6.21 -9.23
N ARG A 196 -11.89 5.76 -8.03
CA ARG A 196 -12.78 6.46 -7.10
C ARG A 196 -12.50 6.05 -5.65
N TRP A 197 -13.21 6.68 -4.72
CA TRP A 197 -13.16 6.33 -3.30
C TRP A 197 -14.07 5.14 -2.99
N TYR A 198 -13.56 4.22 -2.18
CA TYR A 198 -14.28 3.05 -1.69
C TYR A 198 -14.06 2.86 -0.20
N VAL A 199 -15.08 2.32 0.46
CA VAL A 199 -14.95 1.72 1.79
C VAL A 199 -14.94 0.22 1.60
N VAL A 200 -13.84 -0.44 1.94
CA VAL A 200 -13.63 -1.88 1.78
C VAL A 200 -13.67 -2.52 3.15
N VAL A 201 -14.58 -3.47 3.33
CA VAL A 201 -14.71 -4.25 4.57
C VAL A 201 -14.10 -5.62 4.34
N ASN A 202 -13.04 -5.94 5.08
CA ASN A 202 -12.49 -7.27 5.15
C ASN A 202 -12.91 -7.89 6.48
N GLY A 203 -13.86 -8.82 6.43
CA GLY A 203 -14.36 -9.54 7.58
C GLY A 203 -13.44 -10.66 8.07
N ASP A 204 -12.26 -10.83 7.46
CA ASP A 204 -11.35 -11.92 7.85
C ASP A 204 -10.77 -11.61 9.23
N GLU A 205 -10.87 -12.60 10.10
CA GLU A 205 -10.27 -12.56 11.42
C GLU A 205 -8.91 -13.24 11.33
N VAL A 206 -7.89 -12.68 11.98
CA VAL A 206 -6.58 -13.31 12.07
C VAL A 206 -6.76 -14.67 12.75
N ARG A 207 -6.62 -15.74 11.98
CA ARG A 207 -6.76 -17.13 12.43
C ARG A 207 -5.37 -17.68 12.74
N ASP A 208 -4.84 -17.34 13.90
CA ASP A 208 -3.62 -18.00 14.38
C ASP A 208 -3.92 -19.47 14.68
N TRP A 209 -3.03 -20.37 14.24
CA TRP A 209 -3.06 -21.75 14.71
C TRP A 209 -2.62 -21.75 16.18
N PRO A 210 -3.44 -22.24 17.13
CA PRO A 210 -3.01 -22.32 18.51
C PRO A 210 -1.77 -23.23 18.57
N ASN A 211 -0.67 -22.71 19.13
CA ASN A 211 0.52 -23.53 19.38
C ASN A 211 0.08 -24.78 20.14
N GLU A 212 0.37 -25.97 19.60
CA GLU A 212 0.07 -27.22 20.29
C GLU A 212 0.68 -27.14 21.69
N PRO A 213 -0.10 -27.42 22.75
CA PRO A 213 0.47 -27.47 24.09
C PRO A 213 1.55 -28.55 24.07
N SER A 214 2.79 -28.14 24.32
CA SER A 214 3.92 -29.05 24.51
C SER A 214 3.50 -30.14 25.50
N GLU A 215 3.43 -31.39 25.03
CA GLU A 215 3.15 -32.53 25.91
C GLU A 215 4.18 -32.52 27.06
N PRO A 216 3.74 -32.59 28.33
CA PRO A 216 4.67 -32.78 29.44
C PRO A 216 5.26 -34.19 29.38
N GLU A 217 6.59 -34.28 29.30
CA GLU A 217 7.39 -35.52 29.48
C GLU A 217 7.16 -36.19 30.85
#